data_AF-A0A4Z0JDE5-F1
#
_entry.id   AF-A0A4Z0JDE5-F1
#
_cell.length_a   1.000
_cell.length_b   1.000
_cell.length_c   1.000
_cell.angle_alpha   90.00
_cell.angle_beta   90.00
_cell.angle_gamma   90.00
#
_symmetry.space_group_name_H-M   'P 1'
#
loop_
_entity.id
_entity.type
_entity.pdbx_description
1 polymer ?
#
loop_
_entity_poly.entity_id
_entity_poly.type
_entity_poly.pdbx_seq_one_letter_code
_entity_poly.pdbx_strand_id
1 'polypeptide(L)'
;MPHRDRAAHGQPRWLHLRHRLQAPGYAERQLDLIFDYQNNIKRYPEFQAYLRQHQPRLLAVWGKNDPSFIYPGAEAFKQDDPHTEVDLLDSGHFALETHASTITQLIIRYFG
;
A
#
# COMPACT_ATOMS: atom_id res chain seq x y z
N MET A 1 -6.77 -27.21 46.79
CA MET A 1 -5.87 -26.22 47.42
C MET A 1 -4.58 -26.17 46.59
N PRO A 2 -4.03 -24.97 46.30
CA PRO A 2 -3.86 -24.52 44.92
C PRO A 2 -2.41 -24.52 44.42
N HIS A 3 -2.23 -24.72 43.11
CA HIS A 3 -1.03 -24.35 42.38
C HIS A 3 -1.07 -22.85 42.03
N ARG A 4 -0.02 -22.13 42.44
CA ARG A 4 0.33 -20.77 42.00
C ARG A 4 1.39 -20.83 40.89
N ASP A 5 1.57 -19.66 40.26
CA ASP A 5 2.66 -19.21 39.36
C ASP A 5 2.46 -19.48 37.86
N ARG A 6 2.59 -18.52 36.93
CA ARG A 6 2.97 -17.09 36.95
C ARG A 6 2.41 -16.43 35.67
N ALA A 7 1.69 -15.32 35.81
CA ALA A 7 1.33 -14.47 34.67
C ALA A 7 2.46 -13.49 34.38
N ALA A 8 3.05 -13.59 33.19
CA ALA A 8 3.93 -12.57 32.64
C ALA A 8 3.06 -11.42 32.08
N HIS A 9 2.71 -10.47 32.94
CA HIS A 9 1.97 -9.27 32.51
C HIS A 9 2.95 -8.18 32.02
N GLY A 10 3.41 -8.33 30.78
CA GLY A 10 3.87 -7.17 30.00
C GLY A 10 2.66 -6.28 29.68
N GLN A 11 2.84 -4.95 29.67
CA GLN A 11 1.74 -4.05 29.30
C GLN A 11 1.18 -4.44 27.92
N PRO A 12 -0.14 -4.50 27.75
CA PRO A 12 -0.75 -4.83 26.47
C PRO A 12 -0.25 -3.90 25.34
N ARG A 13 0.09 -4.47 24.18
CA ARG A 13 0.58 -3.73 23.00
C ARG A 13 -0.33 -2.57 22.60
N TRP A 14 -1.63 -2.65 22.86
CA TRP A 14 -2.59 -1.58 22.58
C TRP A 14 -2.37 -0.32 23.44
N LEU A 15 -1.83 -0.42 24.66
CA LEU A 15 -1.53 0.74 25.51
C LEU A 15 -0.34 1.53 24.96
N HIS A 16 0.67 0.83 24.43
CA HIS A 16 1.80 1.46 23.75
C HIS A 16 1.38 2.17 22.45
N LEU A 17 0.48 1.57 21.68
CA LEU A 17 -0.07 2.21 20.47
C LEU A 17 -0.87 3.46 20.83
N ARG A 18 -1.75 3.36 21.83
CA ARG A 18 -2.56 4.50 22.31
C ARG A 18 -1.69 5.68 22.76
N HIS A 19 -0.62 5.41 23.50
CA HIS A 19 0.29 6.47 23.95
C HIS A 19 0.96 7.20 22.79
N ARG A 20 1.36 6.49 21.71
CA ARG A 20 1.95 7.12 20.53
C ARG A 20 0.94 7.96 19.74
N LEU A 21 -0.27 7.44 19.57
CA LEU A 21 -1.35 8.15 18.85
C LEU A 21 -1.82 9.42 19.59
N GLN A 22 -1.69 9.43 20.92
CA GLN A 22 -2.06 10.57 21.78
C GLN A 22 -0.89 11.51 22.07
N ALA A 23 0.29 11.29 21.48
CA ALA A 23 1.42 12.18 21.67
C ALA A 23 1.10 13.57 21.08
N PRO A 24 1.41 14.67 21.78
CA PRO A 24 1.23 16.02 21.25
C PRO A 24 1.88 16.17 19.87
N GLY A 25 1.19 16.80 18.92
CA GLY A 25 1.72 17.00 17.57
C GLY A 25 1.68 15.77 16.66
N TYR A 26 1.12 14.62 17.11
CA TYR A 26 1.06 13.42 16.26
C TYR A 26 0.07 13.60 15.11
N ALA A 27 -1.11 14.16 15.38
CA ALA A 27 -2.13 14.37 14.36
C ALA A 27 -1.67 15.38 13.31
N GLU A 28 -1.06 16.49 13.75
CA GLU A 28 -0.54 17.55 12.90
C GLU A 28 0.55 17.03 11.97
N ARG A 29 1.52 16.27 12.51
CA ARG A 29 2.57 15.65 11.68
C ARG A 29 2.01 14.67 10.65
N GLN A 30 0.94 13.96 10.99
CA GLN A 30 0.32 13.02 10.05
C GLN A 30 -0.49 13.74 8.97
N LEU A 31 -1.11 14.87 9.30
CA LEU A 31 -1.75 15.75 8.33
C LEU A 31 -0.71 16.40 7.40
N ASP A 32 0.43 16.83 7.94
CA ASP A 32 1.52 17.40 7.13
C ASP A 32 2.03 16.40 6.07
N LEU A 33 2.22 15.13 6.46
CA LEU A 33 2.61 14.05 5.55
C LEU A 33 1.56 13.81 4.44
N ILE A 34 0.27 13.83 4.80
CA ILE A 34 -0.82 13.69 3.82
C ILE A 34 -0.87 14.91 2.89
N PHE A 35 -0.72 16.12 3.43
CA PHE A 35 -0.73 17.36 2.67
C PHE A 35 0.44 17.43 1.67
N ASP A 36 1.62 16.95 2.08
CA ASP A 36 2.81 16.92 1.21
C ASP A 36 2.66 15.98 0.00
N TYR A 37 1.69 15.05 0.02
CA TYR A 37 1.40 14.16 -1.11
C TYR A 37 1.14 14.92 -2.42
N GLN A 38 0.65 16.16 -2.36
CA GLN A 38 0.50 17.02 -3.54
C GLN A 38 1.80 17.19 -4.35
N ASN A 39 2.96 17.11 -3.69
CA ASN A 39 4.25 17.20 -4.36
C ASN A 39 4.59 15.92 -5.13
N ASN A 40 4.06 14.76 -4.74
CA ASN A 40 4.15 13.54 -5.54
C ASN A 40 3.36 13.68 -6.85
N ILE A 41 2.17 14.28 -6.80
CA ILE A 41 1.31 14.49 -7.98
C ILE A 41 2.04 15.34 -9.02
N LYS A 42 2.77 16.38 -8.59
CA LYS A 42 3.57 17.25 -9.48
C LYS A 42 4.63 16.47 -10.27
N ARG A 43 5.07 15.31 -9.77
CA ARG A 43 6.09 14.47 -10.40
C ARG A 43 5.52 13.40 -11.32
N TYR A 44 4.20 13.20 -11.37
CA TYR A 44 3.58 12.20 -12.24
C TYR A 44 3.98 12.35 -13.72
N PRO A 45 4.07 13.57 -14.30
CA PRO A 45 4.52 13.71 -15.69
C PRO A 45 5.91 13.14 -15.95
N GLU A 46 6.83 13.25 -14.98
CA GLU A 46 8.18 12.68 -15.07
C GLU A 46 8.14 11.14 -15.06
N PHE A 47 7.34 10.55 -14.17
CA PHE A 47 7.19 9.11 -14.08
C PHE A 47 6.53 8.52 -15.33
N GLN A 48 5.47 9.17 -15.82
CA GLN A 48 4.78 8.76 -17.04
C GLN A 48 5.70 8.88 -18.26
N ALA A 49 6.53 9.93 -18.34
CA ALA A 49 7.52 10.07 -19.40
C ALA A 49 8.57 8.95 -19.36
N TYR A 50 9.03 8.58 -18.16
CA TYR A 50 9.95 7.46 -17.98
C TYR A 50 9.34 6.14 -18.49
N LEU A 51 8.09 5.83 -18.13
CA LEU A 51 7.40 4.62 -18.58
C LEU A 51 7.24 4.58 -20.10
N ARG A 52 6.80 5.68 -20.72
CA ARG A 52 6.71 5.79 -22.18
C ARG A 52 8.05 5.60 -22.89
N GLN A 53 9.13 6.09 -22.30
CA GLN A 53 10.45 6.02 -22.90
C GLN A 53 11.11 4.64 -22.74
N HIS A 54 10.97 4.00 -21.57
CA HIS A 54 11.75 2.82 -21.22
C HIS A 54 10.96 1.51 -21.30
N GLN A 55 9.62 1.58 -21.27
CA GLN A 55 8.70 0.43 -21.33
C GLN A 55 9.18 -0.78 -20.52
N PRO A 56 9.41 -0.61 -19.20
CA PRO A 56 9.88 -1.71 -18.36
C PRO A 56 8.79 -2.79 -18.26
N ARG A 57 9.18 -4.04 -18.01
CA ARG A 57 8.21 -5.09 -17.64
C ARG A 57 7.42 -4.65 -16.41
N LEU A 58 6.14 -4.32 -16.61
CA LEU A 58 5.28 -3.72 -15.60
C LEU A 58 4.07 -4.61 -15.32
N LEU A 59 3.96 -5.06 -14.06
CA LEU A 59 2.79 -5.72 -13.50
C LEU A 59 2.13 -4.79 -12.46
N ALA A 60 0.92 -4.35 -12.73
CA ALA A 60 0.10 -3.55 -11.82
C ALA A 60 -0.99 -4.42 -11.18
N VAL A 61 -0.76 -4.86 -9.94
CA VAL A 61 -1.78 -5.58 -9.16
C VAL A 61 -2.48 -4.60 -8.22
N TRP A 62 -3.81 -4.49 -8.32
CA TRP A 62 -4.57 -3.41 -7.69
C TRP A 62 -5.82 -3.89 -6.95
N GLY A 63 -6.19 -3.20 -5.87
CA GLY A 63 -7.50 -3.37 -5.24
C GLY A 63 -8.59 -2.67 -6.05
N LYS A 64 -9.54 -3.42 -6.60
CA LYS A 64 -10.66 -2.88 -7.40
C LYS A 64 -11.51 -1.86 -6.63
N ASN A 65 -11.59 -2.02 -5.31
CA ASN A 65 -12.42 -1.22 -4.42
C ASN A 65 -11.61 -0.20 -3.60
N ASP A 66 -10.39 0.16 -4.04
CA ASP A 66 -9.55 1.15 -3.36
C ASP A 66 -10.14 2.58 -3.49
N PRO A 67 -10.51 3.23 -2.37
CA PRO A 67 -11.05 4.59 -2.39
C PRO A 67 -9.97 5.67 -2.50
N SER A 68 -8.70 5.34 -2.22
CA SER A 68 -7.57 6.27 -2.24
C SER A 68 -6.91 6.31 -3.62
N PHE A 69 -6.67 5.14 -4.23
CA PHE A 69 -6.17 5.01 -5.59
C PHE A 69 -7.11 4.18 -6.44
N ILE A 70 -8.05 4.87 -7.10
CA ILE A 70 -9.09 4.21 -7.89
C ILE A 70 -8.47 3.33 -9.00
N TYR A 71 -9.09 2.18 -9.26
CA TYR A 71 -8.56 1.21 -10.23
C TYR A 71 -8.33 1.76 -11.66
N PRO A 72 -9.03 2.80 -12.17
CA PRO A 72 -8.65 3.42 -13.44
C PRO A 72 -7.20 3.94 -13.48
N GLY A 73 -6.62 4.27 -12.32
CA GLY A 73 -5.20 4.61 -12.21
C GLY A 73 -4.27 3.45 -12.56
N ALA A 74 -4.66 2.21 -12.24
CA ALA A 74 -3.92 1.01 -12.64
C ALA A 74 -4.01 0.79 -14.16
N GLU A 75 -5.20 0.96 -14.74
CA GLU A 75 -5.42 0.85 -16.18
C GLU A 75 -4.69 1.96 -16.97
N ALA A 76 -4.50 3.14 -16.37
CA ALA A 76 -3.79 4.24 -17.01
C ALA A 76 -2.32 3.88 -17.34
N PHE A 77 -1.68 2.96 -16.61
CA PHE A 77 -0.34 2.50 -16.97
C PHE A 77 -0.27 1.90 -18.38
N LYS A 78 -1.36 1.29 -18.89
CA LYS A 78 -1.41 0.78 -20.27
C LYS A 78 -1.34 1.88 -21.34
N GLN A 79 -1.68 3.13 -20.98
CA GLN A 79 -1.57 4.28 -21.88
C GLN A 79 -0.11 4.69 -22.07
N ASP A 80 0.70 4.52 -21.02
CA ASP A 80 2.12 4.86 -21.03
C ASP A 80 3.01 3.70 -21.49
N ASP A 81 2.65 2.47 -21.13
CA ASP A 81 3.32 1.26 -21.57
C ASP A 81 2.27 0.19 -21.98
N PRO A 82 2.10 -0.08 -23.29
CA PRO A 82 1.10 -1.03 -23.79
C PRO A 82 1.40 -2.49 -23.41
N HIS A 83 2.60 -2.80 -22.92
CA HIS A 83 2.96 -4.13 -22.42
C HIS A 83 2.63 -4.34 -20.94
N THR A 84 2.08 -3.33 -20.29
CA THR A 84 1.64 -3.42 -18.89
C THR A 84 0.55 -4.47 -18.72
N GLU A 85 0.76 -5.38 -17.76
CA GLU A 85 -0.29 -6.29 -17.29
C GLU A 85 -0.96 -5.69 -16.04
N VAL A 86 -2.30 -5.71 -16.02
CA VAL A 86 -3.10 -5.18 -14.91
C VAL A 86 -3.98 -6.30 -14.36
N ASP A 87 -3.83 -6.60 -13.07
CA ASP A 87 -4.65 -7.58 -12.34
C ASP A 87 -5.42 -6.88 -11.22
N LEU A 88 -6.76 -6.86 -11.34
CA LEU A 88 -7.64 -6.25 -10.35
C LEU A 88 -8.17 -7.30 -9.38
N LEU A 89 -7.88 -7.13 -8.10
CA LEU A 89 -8.32 -8.01 -7.02
C LEU A 89 -9.55 -7.44 -6.32
N ASP A 90 -10.41 -8.32 -5.79
CA ASP A 90 -11.54 -7.93 -4.94
C ASP A 90 -11.05 -7.53 -3.54
N SER A 91 -10.40 -6.36 -3.48
CA SER A 91 -9.80 -5.78 -2.28
C SER A 91 -9.84 -4.26 -2.33
N GLY A 92 -9.63 -3.63 -1.17
CA GLY A 92 -9.34 -2.19 -1.06
C GLY A 92 -7.84 -1.89 -1.11
N HIS A 93 -7.47 -0.73 -0.56
CA HIS A 93 -6.12 -0.16 -0.60
C HIS A 93 -4.99 -1.12 -0.16
N PHE A 94 -5.23 -1.92 0.88
CA PHE A 94 -4.24 -2.85 1.42
C PHE A 94 -4.38 -4.26 0.83
N ALA A 95 -4.30 -4.39 -0.50
CA ALA A 95 -4.44 -5.68 -1.18
C ALA A 95 -3.41 -6.72 -0.73
N LEU A 96 -2.22 -6.31 -0.31
CA LEU A 96 -1.20 -7.22 0.23
C LEU A 96 -1.62 -7.86 1.56
N GLU A 97 -2.39 -7.18 2.41
CA GLU A 97 -2.80 -7.71 3.72
C GLU A 97 -3.83 -8.84 3.59
N THR A 98 -4.59 -8.87 2.49
CA THR A 98 -5.67 -9.84 2.26
C THR A 98 -5.32 -10.87 1.17
N HIS A 99 -4.47 -10.50 0.19
CA HIS A 99 -4.20 -11.30 -1.01
C HIS A 99 -2.70 -11.55 -1.27
N ALA A 100 -1.85 -11.52 -0.22
CA ALA A 100 -0.40 -11.72 -0.34
C ALA A 100 -0.02 -12.95 -1.20
N SER A 101 -0.64 -14.10 -0.95
CA SER A 101 -0.36 -15.35 -1.68
C SER A 101 -0.70 -15.24 -3.17
N THR A 102 -1.84 -14.63 -3.50
CA THR A 102 -2.27 -14.40 -4.89
C THR A 102 -1.30 -13.45 -5.59
N ILE A 103 -0.95 -12.33 -4.95
CA ILE A 103 0.00 -11.35 -5.51
C ILE A 103 1.36 -12.00 -5.74
N THR A 104 1.83 -12.85 -4.82
CA THR A 104 3.09 -13.59 -4.98
C THR A 104 3.08 -14.49 -6.22
N GLN A 105 1.98 -15.21 -6.45
CA GLN A 105 1.84 -16.06 -7.64
C GLN A 105 1.83 -15.25 -8.93
N LEU A 106 1.18 -14.08 -8.95
CA LEU A 106 1.18 -13.17 -10.09
C LEU A 106 2.60 -12.65 -10.39
N ILE A 107 3.35 -12.25 -9.35
CA ILE A 107 4.75 -11.81 -9.49
C ILE A 107 5.62 -12.93 -10.09
N ILE A 108 5.53 -14.16 -9.54
CA ILE A 108 6.30 -15.30 -10.04
C ILE A 108 5.93 -15.62 -11.49
N ARG A 109 4.64 -15.65 -11.82
CA ARG A 109 4.17 -15.88 -13.20
C ARG A 109 4.69 -14.83 -14.17
N TYR A 110 4.69 -13.56 -13.75
CA TYR A 110 5.01 -12.46 -14.64
C TYR A 110 6.52 -12.26 -14.82
N PHE A 111 7.31 -12.44 -13.77
CA PHE A 111 8.75 -12.13 -13.77
C PHE A 111 9.69 -13.34 -13.78
N GLY A 112 9.24 -14.49 -13.26
CA GLY A 112 10.00 -15.75 -13.24
C GLY A 112 10.16 -16.35 -14.62
#